data_AF-A0A525D770-F1
#
_entry.id   AF-A0A525D770-F1
#
_cell.length_a   1.000
_cell.length_b   1.000
_cell.length_c   1.000
_cell.angle_alpha   90.00
_cell.angle_beta   90.00
_cell.angle_gamma   90.00
#
_symmetry.space_group_name_H-M   'P 1'
#
loop_
_entity.id
_entity.type
_entity.pdbx_description
1 polymer ?
#
loop_
_entity_poly.entity_id
_entity_poly.type
_entity_poly.pdbx_seq_one_letter_code
_entity_poly.pdbx_strand_id
1 'polypeptide(L)'
;MLNLQGYGPSILEGTILSLEVSIASLGIAMLLGIIGALSKLSNSKPLRLVAQLYTTIIRGIPDLVLMLLVFFGGQVFINQIGPLVGYDEYIDINPFIAGVSTIGFIFGAYMTETFRGAILAVSKGQLEAGSAYGMSNFLVFRRITLPQMIRHALPAFGNNWLVLIKTTALVSIIGLDDMVRKAGLAAGATRKPFTFYLVVAINYLIITTVSIYLLKYLEKRYSVGVREASD
;
A
#
# COMPACT_ATOMS: atom_id res chain seq x y z
N MET A 1 -13.88 17.31 27.60
CA MET A 1 -12.85 16.33 27.21
C MET A 1 -13.55 15.00 26.94
N LEU A 2 -13.25 14.32 25.82
CA LEU A 2 -13.79 12.98 25.53
C LEU A 2 -13.39 12.03 26.69
N ASN A 3 -14.36 11.53 27.46
CA ASN A 3 -14.08 10.58 28.54
C ASN A 3 -13.98 9.17 27.95
N LEU A 4 -12.76 8.66 27.87
CA LEU A 4 -12.44 7.35 27.27
C LEU A 4 -12.45 6.20 28.28
N GLN A 5 -12.86 6.44 29.53
CA GLN A 5 -13.04 5.40 30.57
C GLN A 5 -11.80 4.48 30.75
N GLY A 6 -10.59 5.01 30.55
CA GLY A 6 -9.34 4.26 30.66
C GLY A 6 -8.89 3.51 29.40
N TYR A 7 -9.67 3.50 28.32
CA TYR A 7 -9.34 2.80 27.07
C TYR A 7 -8.41 3.57 26.11
N GLY A 8 -8.05 4.82 26.45
CA GLY A 8 -7.17 5.66 25.62
C GLY A 8 -5.83 4.98 25.25
N PRO A 9 -5.07 4.44 26.21
CA PRO A 9 -3.82 3.72 25.94
C PRO A 9 -4.02 2.51 25.01
N SER A 10 -5.08 1.72 25.22
CA SER A 10 -5.35 0.55 24.38
C SER A 10 -5.67 0.92 22.93
N ILE A 11 -6.37 2.03 22.70
CA ILE A 11 -6.62 2.52 21.34
C ILE A 11 -5.30 3.00 20.70
N LEU A 12 -4.42 3.65 21.48
CA LEU A 12 -3.12 4.09 21.00
C LEU A 12 -2.22 2.90 20.61
N GLU A 13 -2.23 1.81 21.39
CA GLU A 13 -1.56 0.55 21.02
C GLU A 13 -2.09 0.01 19.69
N GLY A 14 -3.42 -0.02 19.52
CA GLY A 14 -4.05 -0.40 18.26
C GLY A 14 -3.67 0.54 17.10
N THR A 15 -3.45 1.84 17.37
CA THR A 15 -3.01 2.82 16.37
C THR A 15 -1.58 2.55 15.93
N ILE A 16 -0.69 2.23 16.87
CA ILE A 16 0.70 1.85 16.56
C ILE A 16 0.69 0.59 15.69
N LEU A 17 -0.10 -0.41 16.05
CA LEU A 17 -0.22 -1.64 15.27
C LEU A 17 -0.74 -1.38 13.84
N SER A 18 -1.73 -0.49 13.67
CA SER A 18 -2.18 -0.08 12.33
C SER A 18 -1.06 0.58 11.51
N LEU A 19 -0.21 1.39 12.15
CA LEU A 19 0.94 2.01 11.48
C LEU A 19 1.99 0.97 11.08
N GLU A 20 2.31 0.02 11.96
CA GLU A 20 3.23 -1.09 11.66
C GLU A 20 2.74 -1.90 10.45
N VAL A 21 1.46 -2.28 10.44
CA VAL A 21 0.84 -2.97 9.30
C VAL A 21 0.96 -2.11 8.03
N SER A 22 0.63 -0.82 8.11
CA SER A 22 0.68 0.06 6.94
C SER A 22 2.09 0.17 6.33
N ILE A 23 3.11 0.33 7.18
CA ILE A 23 4.50 0.49 6.73
C ILE A 23 5.04 -0.82 6.17
N ALA A 24 4.77 -1.95 6.83
CA ALA A 24 5.19 -3.27 6.35
C ALA A 24 4.52 -3.62 5.02
N SER A 25 3.21 -3.38 4.89
CA SER A 25 2.48 -3.58 3.63
C SER A 25 2.98 -2.66 2.52
N LEU A 26 3.33 -1.40 2.84
CA LEU A 26 3.90 -0.49 1.85
C LEU A 26 5.22 -1.04 1.28
N GLY A 27 6.07 -1.64 2.12
CA GLY A 27 7.29 -2.31 1.66
C GLY A 27 7.01 -3.38 0.59
N ILE A 28 6.07 -4.28 0.88
CA ILE A 28 5.64 -5.32 -0.07
C ILE A 28 5.04 -4.70 -1.33
N ALA A 29 4.15 -3.72 -1.17
CA ALA A 29 3.49 -3.05 -2.30
C ALA A 29 4.48 -2.33 -3.22
N MET A 30 5.53 -1.70 -2.67
CA MET A 30 6.59 -1.09 -3.47
C MET A 30 7.38 -2.14 -4.27
N LEU A 31 7.77 -3.24 -3.63
CA LEU A 31 8.50 -4.33 -4.28
C LEU A 31 7.68 -4.93 -5.43
N LEU A 32 6.44 -5.33 -5.14
CA LEU A 32 5.52 -5.88 -6.16
C LEU A 32 5.20 -4.85 -7.23
N GLY A 33 5.04 -3.58 -6.86
CA GLY A 33 4.80 -2.48 -7.78
C GLY A 33 5.94 -2.31 -8.79
N ILE A 34 7.19 -2.32 -8.33
CA ILE A 34 8.37 -2.20 -9.21
C ILE A 34 8.45 -3.41 -10.14
N ILE A 35 8.34 -4.63 -9.59
CA ILE A 35 8.39 -5.87 -10.37
C ILE A 35 7.27 -5.90 -11.42
N GLY A 36 6.04 -5.54 -11.03
CA GLY A 36 4.89 -5.49 -11.91
C GLY A 36 5.04 -4.44 -13.01
N ALA A 37 5.55 -3.25 -12.67
CA ALA A 37 5.75 -2.17 -13.64
C ALA A 37 6.79 -2.56 -14.70
N LEU A 38 7.92 -3.10 -14.27
CA LEU A 38 8.97 -3.61 -15.17
C LEU A 38 8.44 -4.77 -16.04
N SER A 39 7.65 -5.68 -15.47
CA SER A 39 7.05 -6.80 -16.20
C SER A 39 6.09 -6.31 -17.30
N LYS A 40 5.31 -5.26 -17.03
CA LYS A 40 4.42 -4.64 -18.03
C LYS A 40 5.14 -3.89 -19.14
N LEU A 41 6.30 -3.31 -18.83
CA LEU A 41 7.14 -2.59 -19.79
C LEU A 41 8.09 -3.51 -20.56
N SER A 42 8.22 -4.78 -20.14
CA SER A 42 9.07 -5.76 -20.80
C SER A 42 8.59 -6.13 -22.20
N ASN A 43 9.52 -6.46 -23.09
CA ASN A 43 9.22 -6.99 -24.42
C ASN A 43 8.60 -8.41 -24.37
N SER A 44 8.77 -9.14 -23.27
CA SER A 44 8.22 -10.49 -23.09
C SER A 44 6.68 -10.48 -22.99
N LYS A 45 6.01 -11.15 -23.93
CA LYS A 45 4.54 -11.28 -23.93
C LYS A 45 4.00 -11.98 -22.67
N PRO A 46 4.59 -13.11 -22.20
CA PRO A 46 4.12 -13.77 -20.98
C PRO A 46 4.20 -12.88 -19.73
N LEU A 47 5.33 -12.20 -19.50
CA LEU A 47 5.50 -11.33 -18.33
C LEU A 47 4.47 -10.20 -18.31
N ARG A 48 4.24 -9.60 -19.48
CA ARG A 48 3.26 -8.53 -19.66
C ARG A 48 1.84 -9.02 -19.41
N LEU A 49 1.49 -10.20 -19.93
CA LEU A 49 0.18 -10.80 -19.73
C LEU A 49 -0.08 -11.11 -18.24
N VAL A 50 0.87 -11.76 -17.57
CA VAL A 50 0.74 -12.10 -16.13
C VAL A 50 0.57 -10.83 -15.30
N ALA A 51 1.41 -9.82 -15.51
CA ALA A 51 1.30 -8.56 -14.79
C ALA A 51 0.00 -7.82 -15.12
N GLN A 52 -0.48 -7.88 -16.37
CA GLN A 52 -1.77 -7.30 -16.76
C GLN A 52 -2.92 -7.97 -16.02
N LEU A 53 -3.00 -9.31 -16.06
CA LEU A 53 -4.03 -10.08 -15.37
C LEU A 53 -4.03 -9.80 -13.87
N TYR A 54 -2.86 -9.87 -13.22
CA TYR A 54 -2.70 -9.52 -11.81
C TYR A 54 -3.30 -8.15 -11.49
N THR A 55 -2.86 -7.09 -12.18
CA THR A 55 -3.37 -5.75 -11.89
C THR A 55 -4.85 -5.56 -12.21
N THR A 56 -5.36 -6.17 -13.28
CA THR A 56 -6.76 -6.04 -13.69
C THR A 56 -7.69 -6.72 -12.69
N ILE A 57 -7.35 -7.93 -12.27
CA ILE A 57 -8.15 -8.70 -11.31
C ILE A 57 -8.15 -8.00 -9.96
N ILE A 58 -6.96 -7.68 -9.43
CA ILE A 58 -6.83 -7.13 -8.09
C ILE A 58 -7.45 -5.74 -7.96
N ARG A 59 -7.32 -4.88 -8.98
CA ARG A 59 -7.95 -3.55 -8.98
C ARG A 59 -9.44 -3.60 -9.38
N GLY A 60 -9.93 -4.74 -9.88
CA GLY A 60 -11.33 -4.94 -10.28
C GLY A 60 -12.20 -5.51 -9.16
N ILE A 61 -11.61 -6.12 -8.13
CA ILE A 61 -12.31 -6.73 -6.99
C ILE A 61 -12.22 -5.77 -5.79
N PRO A 62 -13.29 -5.59 -5.00
CA PRO A 62 -13.24 -4.79 -3.78
C PRO A 62 -12.19 -5.29 -2.78
N ASP A 63 -11.40 -4.37 -2.19
CA ASP A 63 -10.32 -4.69 -1.25
C ASP A 63 -10.78 -5.54 -0.06
N LEU A 64 -11.98 -5.26 0.48
CA LEU A 64 -12.57 -6.05 1.56
C LEU A 64 -12.81 -7.50 1.14
N VAL A 65 -13.33 -7.73 -0.06
CA VAL A 65 -13.60 -9.08 -0.57
C VAL A 65 -12.29 -9.83 -0.75
N LEU A 66 -11.26 -9.18 -1.30
CA LEU A 66 -9.93 -9.78 -1.41
C LEU A 66 -9.32 -10.11 -0.04
N MET A 67 -9.44 -9.21 0.93
CA MET A 67 -8.99 -9.46 2.31
C MET A 67 -9.61 -10.71 2.90
N LEU A 68 -10.93 -10.86 2.78
CA LEU A 68 -11.65 -12.03 3.29
C LEU A 68 -11.28 -13.32 2.53
N LEU A 69 -11.20 -13.25 1.20
CA LEU A 69 -10.84 -14.40 0.36
C LEU A 69 -9.41 -14.88 0.63
N VAL A 70 -8.45 -13.97 0.77
CA VAL A 70 -7.05 -14.35 1.03
C VAL A 70 -6.89 -14.86 2.46
N PHE A 71 -7.55 -14.25 3.44
CA PHE A 71 -7.46 -14.71 4.82
C PHE A 71 -8.12 -16.10 5.00
N PHE A 72 -9.41 -16.23 4.71
CA PHE A 72 -10.13 -17.48 4.92
C PHE A 72 -9.77 -18.53 3.87
N GLY A 73 -9.70 -18.15 2.61
CA GLY A 73 -9.35 -19.06 1.52
C GLY A 73 -7.88 -19.46 1.54
N GLY A 74 -6.97 -18.55 1.90
CA GLY A 74 -5.55 -18.86 2.06
C GLY A 74 -5.29 -19.85 3.21
N GLN A 75 -5.99 -19.70 4.34
CA GLN A 75 -5.91 -20.66 5.44
C GLN A 75 -6.38 -22.06 5.02
N VAL A 76 -7.49 -22.16 4.28
CA VAL A 76 -7.97 -23.43 3.72
C VAL A 76 -6.94 -24.02 2.74
N PHE A 77 -6.43 -23.20 1.82
CA PHE A 77 -5.48 -23.63 0.79
C PHE A 77 -4.16 -24.15 1.39
N ILE A 78 -3.58 -23.42 2.36
CA ILE A 78 -2.35 -23.84 3.04
C ILE A 78 -2.57 -25.15 3.79
N ASN A 79 -3.69 -25.30 4.50
CA ASN A 79 -3.98 -26.53 5.26
C ASN A 79 -4.34 -27.72 4.35
N GLN A 80 -4.79 -27.48 3.11
CA GLN A 80 -4.99 -28.55 2.12
C GLN A 80 -3.67 -29.00 1.47
N ILE A 81 -2.72 -28.07 1.27
CA ILE A 81 -1.41 -28.37 0.67
C ILE A 81 -0.40 -28.86 1.70
N GLY A 82 -0.49 -28.41 2.96
CA GLY A 82 0.41 -28.80 4.05
C GLY A 82 0.67 -30.31 4.10
N PRO A 83 -0.38 -31.15 4.16
CA PRO A 83 -0.23 -32.61 4.19
C PRO A 83 0.46 -33.17 2.94
N LEU A 84 0.27 -32.55 1.76
CA LEU A 84 0.93 -32.96 0.51
C LEU A 84 2.44 -32.67 0.51
N VAL A 85 2.90 -31.76 1.36
CA VAL A 85 4.32 -31.35 1.51
C VAL A 85 4.94 -31.92 2.80
N GLY A 86 4.21 -32.79 3.51
CA GLY A 86 4.68 -33.45 4.73
C GLY A 86 4.44 -32.65 6.02
N TYR A 87 3.57 -31.65 5.99
CA TYR A 87 3.07 -30.93 7.16
C TYR A 87 1.67 -31.43 7.51
N ASP A 88 1.57 -32.41 8.40
CA ASP A 88 0.29 -32.99 8.81
C ASP A 88 -0.44 -32.18 9.90
N GLU A 89 0.23 -31.17 10.47
CA GLU A 89 -0.35 -30.28 11.48
C GLU A 89 -1.07 -29.09 10.87
N TYR A 90 -2.11 -28.62 11.57
CA TYR A 90 -2.85 -27.43 11.20
C TYR A 90 -1.97 -26.19 11.31
N ILE A 91 -1.78 -25.49 10.19
CA ILE A 91 -1.03 -24.23 10.13
C ILE A 91 -1.99 -23.08 10.37
N ASP A 92 -1.88 -22.47 11.55
CA ASP A 92 -2.59 -21.24 11.87
C ASP A 92 -1.79 -20.02 11.38
N ILE A 93 -2.40 -19.22 10.50
CA ILE A 93 -1.71 -18.09 9.88
C ILE A 93 -1.83 -16.89 10.82
N ASN A 94 -0.69 -16.35 11.23
CA ASN A 94 -0.65 -15.14 12.02
C ASN A 94 -1.42 -13.99 11.32
N PRO A 95 -2.46 -13.39 11.96
CA PRO A 95 -3.28 -12.34 11.35
C PRO A 95 -2.50 -11.10 10.91
N PHE A 96 -1.39 -10.77 11.60
CA PHE A 96 -0.52 -9.68 11.20
C PHE A 96 0.17 -9.98 9.87
N ILE A 97 0.76 -11.17 9.73
CA ILE A 97 1.43 -11.58 8.48
C ILE A 97 0.43 -11.68 7.34
N ALA A 98 -0.74 -12.27 7.60
CA ALA A 98 -1.82 -12.36 6.62
C ALA A 98 -2.30 -10.97 6.17
N GLY A 99 -2.57 -10.07 7.12
CA GLY A 99 -2.98 -8.69 6.82
C GLY A 99 -1.92 -7.92 6.05
N VAL A 100 -0.66 -7.98 6.50
CA VAL A 100 0.46 -7.29 5.87
C VAL A 100 0.66 -7.76 4.43
N SER A 101 0.70 -9.07 4.22
CA SER A 101 0.91 -9.69 2.91
C SER A 101 -0.25 -9.40 1.96
N THR A 102 -1.49 -9.48 2.46
CA THR A 102 -2.68 -9.25 1.65
C THR A 102 -2.81 -7.79 1.23
N ILE A 103 -2.69 -6.85 2.16
CA ILE A 103 -2.71 -5.41 1.85
C ILE A 103 -1.53 -5.05 0.94
N GLY A 104 -0.34 -5.60 1.21
CA GLY A 104 0.84 -5.42 0.36
C GLY A 104 0.62 -5.95 -1.07
N PHE A 105 -0.03 -7.10 -1.22
CA PHE A 105 -0.37 -7.68 -2.52
C PHE A 105 -1.44 -6.88 -3.27
N ILE A 106 -2.47 -6.38 -2.56
CA ILE A 106 -3.50 -5.51 -3.13
C ILE A 106 -2.86 -4.22 -3.63
N PHE A 107 -2.16 -3.50 -2.75
CA PHE A 107 -1.52 -2.23 -3.09
C PHE A 107 -0.34 -2.37 -4.04
N GLY A 108 0.28 -3.55 -4.13
CA GLY A 108 1.26 -3.87 -5.17
C GLY A 108 0.71 -3.71 -6.58
N ALA A 109 -0.56 -4.02 -6.81
CA ALA A 109 -1.23 -3.84 -8.10
C ALA A 109 -1.47 -2.35 -8.41
N TYR A 110 -1.86 -1.56 -7.42
CA TYR A 110 -2.02 -0.12 -7.56
C TYR A 110 -0.66 0.58 -7.77
N MET A 111 0.38 0.15 -7.06
CA MET A 111 1.75 0.66 -7.21
C MET A 111 2.34 0.28 -8.57
N THR A 112 2.03 -0.91 -9.11
CA THR A 112 2.43 -1.32 -10.45
C THR A 112 2.00 -0.29 -11.51
N GLU A 113 0.75 0.15 -11.44
CA GLU A 113 0.20 1.11 -12.40
C GLU A 113 0.73 2.52 -12.17
N THR A 114 0.97 2.87 -10.91
CA THR A 114 1.60 4.14 -10.54
C THR A 114 3.01 4.25 -11.11
N PHE A 115 3.87 3.26 -10.87
CA PHE A 115 5.24 3.27 -11.37
C PHE A 115 5.30 3.11 -12.90
N ARG A 116 4.46 2.26 -13.49
CA ARG A 116 4.36 2.15 -14.95
C ARG A 116 3.96 3.48 -15.60
N GLY A 117 2.94 4.15 -15.06
CA GLY A 117 2.50 5.45 -15.53
C GLY A 117 3.60 6.51 -15.40
N ALA A 118 4.30 6.52 -14.26
CA ALA A 118 5.41 7.43 -14.02
C ALA A 118 6.60 7.23 -14.96
N ILE A 119 6.94 5.98 -15.29
CA ILE A 119 7.99 5.66 -16.27
C ILE A 119 7.59 6.18 -17.67
N LEU A 120 6.35 5.95 -18.07
CA LEU A 120 5.84 6.36 -19.38
C LEU A 120 5.62 7.87 -19.52
N ALA A 121 5.49 8.59 -18.42
CA ALA A 121 5.35 10.05 -18.40
C ALA A 121 6.66 10.78 -18.77
N VAL A 122 7.82 10.11 -18.66
CA VAL A 122 9.11 10.72 -19.02
C VAL A 122 9.20 10.89 -20.53
N SER A 123 9.52 12.11 -20.98
CA SER A 123 9.61 12.45 -22.41
C SER A 123 10.67 11.62 -23.13
N LYS A 124 10.26 10.92 -24.20
CA LYS A 124 11.17 10.15 -25.06
C LYS A 124 12.28 11.01 -25.65
N GLY A 125 11.97 12.27 -26.02
CA GLY A 125 12.97 13.20 -26.57
C GLY A 125 14.12 13.50 -25.61
N GLN A 126 13.87 13.50 -24.29
CA GLN A 126 14.95 13.66 -23.31
C GLN A 126 15.82 12.40 -23.18
N LEU A 127 15.22 11.23 -23.32
CA LEU A 127 15.96 9.96 -23.34
C LEU A 127 16.84 9.87 -24.60
N GLU A 128 16.28 10.23 -25.75
CA GLU A 128 16.98 10.27 -27.05
C GLU A 128 18.10 11.31 -27.04
N ALA A 129 17.87 12.51 -26.48
CA ALA A 129 18.90 13.54 -26.34
C ALA A 129 20.06 13.09 -25.44
N GLY A 130 19.77 12.38 -24.33
CA GLY A 130 20.80 11.80 -23.47
C GLY A 130 21.66 10.79 -24.22
N SER A 131 21.02 9.88 -24.96
CA SER A 131 21.72 8.89 -25.79
C SER A 131 22.54 9.55 -26.92
N ALA A 132 22.00 10.58 -27.59
CA ALA A 132 22.69 11.33 -28.64
C ALA A 132 23.90 12.12 -28.12
N TYR A 133 23.86 12.57 -26.86
CA TYR A 133 25.00 13.18 -26.16
C TYR A 133 26.09 12.16 -25.77
N GLY A 134 25.88 10.86 -26.02
CA GLY A 134 26.83 9.80 -25.70
C GLY A 134 26.68 9.23 -24.29
N MET A 135 25.57 9.49 -23.60
CA MET A 135 25.32 8.85 -22.30
C MET A 135 25.00 7.37 -22.48
N SER A 136 25.58 6.51 -21.63
CA SER A 136 25.19 5.10 -21.56
C SER A 136 23.76 4.96 -21.03
N ASN A 137 23.08 3.85 -21.35
CA ASN A 137 21.72 3.58 -20.87
C ASN A 137 21.57 3.72 -19.35
N PHE A 138 22.59 3.31 -18.59
CA PHE A 138 22.60 3.48 -17.14
C PHE A 138 22.70 4.95 -16.72
N LEU A 139 23.48 5.76 -17.43
CA LEU A 139 23.61 7.17 -17.15
C LEU A 139 22.32 7.94 -17.50
N VAL A 140 21.70 7.61 -18.65
CA VAL A 140 20.37 8.13 -19.04
C VAL A 140 19.34 7.79 -17.97
N PHE A 141 19.28 6.52 -17.56
CA PHE A 141 18.35 6.10 -16.49
C PHE A 141 18.60 6.86 -15.19
N ARG A 142 19.84 6.86 -14.68
CA ARG A 142 20.16 7.44 -13.36
C ARG A 142 20.00 8.97 -13.33
N ARG A 143 20.37 9.68 -14.40
CA ARG A 143 20.40 11.15 -14.42
C ARG A 143 19.16 11.81 -15.02
N ILE A 144 18.44 11.13 -15.91
CA ILE A 144 17.30 11.69 -16.64
C ILE A 144 16.01 10.99 -16.22
N THR A 145 15.93 9.67 -16.40
CA THR A 145 14.69 8.92 -16.20
C THR A 145 14.28 8.86 -14.73
N LEU A 146 15.16 8.40 -13.85
CA LEU A 146 14.86 8.11 -12.45
C LEU A 146 14.38 9.37 -11.67
N PRO A 147 15.05 10.53 -11.73
CA PRO A 147 14.58 11.72 -11.01
C PRO A 147 13.20 12.19 -11.47
N GLN A 148 12.93 12.15 -12.78
CA GLN A 148 11.64 12.57 -13.34
C GLN A 148 10.54 11.55 -13.05
N MET A 149 10.85 10.26 -13.16
CA MET A 149 9.94 9.19 -12.80
C MET A 149 9.51 9.31 -11.33
N ILE A 150 10.44 9.59 -10.40
CA ILE A 150 10.10 9.79 -8.98
C ILE A 150 9.11 10.96 -8.83
N ARG A 151 9.36 12.08 -9.52
CA ARG A 151 8.46 13.23 -9.50
C ARG A 151 7.07 12.89 -10.03
N HIS A 152 6.96 12.16 -11.14
CA HIS A 152 5.68 11.75 -11.71
C HIS A 152 4.96 10.70 -10.84
N ALA A 153 5.71 9.85 -10.13
CA ALA A 153 5.15 8.82 -9.26
C ALA A 153 4.62 9.38 -7.94
N LEU A 154 5.27 10.41 -7.38
CA LEU A 154 5.02 10.91 -6.02
C LEU A 154 3.55 11.24 -5.71
N PRO A 155 2.80 11.98 -6.56
CA PRO A 155 1.40 12.30 -6.26
C PRO A 155 0.51 11.05 -6.19
N ALA A 156 0.64 10.16 -7.17
CA ALA A 156 -0.14 8.92 -7.22
C ALA A 156 0.28 7.94 -6.11
N PHE A 157 1.58 7.86 -5.81
CA PHE A 157 2.12 7.09 -4.69
C PHE A 157 1.56 7.60 -3.36
N GLY A 158 1.56 8.92 -3.15
CA GLY A 158 1.04 9.55 -1.95
C GLY A 158 -0.45 9.27 -1.76
N ASN A 159 -1.24 9.35 -2.82
CA ASN A 159 -2.65 8.97 -2.76
C ASN A 159 -2.83 7.49 -2.38
N ASN A 160 -2.10 6.57 -3.02
CA ASN A 160 -2.17 5.15 -2.67
C ASN A 160 -1.73 4.88 -1.23
N TRP A 161 -0.73 5.60 -0.71
CA TRP A 161 -0.32 5.51 0.69
C TRP A 161 -1.45 5.90 1.64
N LEU A 162 -2.14 7.02 1.39
CA LEU A 162 -3.26 7.46 2.23
C LEU A 162 -4.42 6.47 2.20
N VAL A 163 -4.70 5.85 1.05
CA VAL A 163 -5.71 4.79 0.94
C VAL A 163 -5.24 3.56 1.70
N LEU A 164 -3.98 3.13 1.54
CA LEU A 164 -3.41 1.96 2.23
C LEU A 164 -3.54 2.06 3.74
N ILE A 165 -3.17 3.20 4.35
CA ILE A 165 -3.34 3.43 5.79
C ILE A 165 -4.80 3.23 6.20
N LYS A 166 -5.77 3.78 5.45
CA LYS A 166 -7.19 3.61 5.78
C LYS A 166 -7.65 2.17 5.60
N THR A 167 -7.12 1.46 4.59
CA THR A 167 -7.43 0.05 4.33
C THR A 167 -6.93 -0.87 5.44
N THR A 168 -5.94 -0.44 6.26
CA THR A 168 -5.55 -1.25 7.44
C THR A 168 -6.71 -1.44 8.41
N ALA A 169 -7.74 -0.59 8.42
CA ALA A 169 -8.96 -0.82 9.20
C ALA A 169 -9.60 -2.20 8.95
N LEU A 170 -9.41 -2.75 7.74
CA LEU A 170 -9.98 -4.04 7.37
C LEU A 170 -9.31 -5.21 8.10
N VAL A 171 -8.10 -5.03 8.65
CA VAL A 171 -7.43 -6.09 9.43
C VAL A 171 -8.17 -6.41 10.73
N SER A 172 -9.00 -5.47 11.22
CA SER A 172 -9.89 -5.67 12.37
C SER A 172 -10.86 -6.84 12.17
N ILE A 173 -11.26 -7.07 10.91
CA ILE A 173 -12.25 -8.09 10.52
C ILE A 173 -11.64 -9.49 10.59
N ILE A 174 -10.34 -9.60 10.32
CA ILE A 174 -9.58 -10.87 10.40
C ILE A 174 -9.00 -11.10 11.80
N GLY A 175 -9.48 -10.36 12.80
CA GLY A 175 -9.15 -10.59 14.21
C GLY A 175 -7.88 -9.92 14.70
N LEU A 176 -7.23 -9.07 13.90
CA LEU A 176 -6.09 -8.29 14.39
C LEU A 176 -6.58 -7.14 15.28
N ASP A 177 -5.89 -6.95 16.40
CA ASP A 177 -6.24 -6.01 17.47
C ASP A 177 -5.81 -4.56 17.16
N ASP A 178 -6.18 -4.09 15.97
CA ASP A 178 -5.93 -2.73 15.50
C ASP A 178 -6.81 -1.68 16.22
N MET A 179 -6.63 -0.39 15.91
CA MET A 179 -7.40 0.65 16.60
C MET A 179 -8.92 0.56 16.37
N VAL A 180 -9.38 0.06 15.21
CA VAL A 180 -10.81 -0.13 14.95
C VAL A 180 -11.37 -1.24 15.84
N ARG A 181 -10.64 -2.36 15.95
CA ARG A 181 -10.99 -3.49 16.81
C ARG A 181 -11.01 -3.08 18.29
N LYS A 182 -9.96 -2.43 18.78
CA LYS A 182 -9.87 -1.95 20.17
C LYS A 182 -10.98 -0.97 20.50
N ALA A 183 -11.28 -0.04 19.60
CA ALA A 183 -12.40 0.89 19.77
C ALA A 183 -13.75 0.18 19.77
N GLY A 184 -13.94 -0.85 18.93
CA GLY A 184 -15.15 -1.67 18.92
C GLY A 184 -15.37 -2.43 20.23
N LEU A 185 -14.30 -3.00 20.81
CA LEU A 185 -14.36 -3.68 22.11
C LEU A 185 -14.72 -2.70 23.24
N ALA A 186 -14.08 -1.52 23.27
CA ALA A 186 -14.38 -0.48 24.22
C ALA A 186 -15.80 0.07 24.05
N ALA A 187 -16.25 0.29 22.81
CA ALA A 187 -17.61 0.70 22.49
C ALA A 187 -18.65 -0.30 22.99
N GLY A 188 -18.40 -1.60 22.83
CA GLY A 188 -19.28 -2.67 23.31
C GLY A 188 -19.36 -2.71 24.84
N ALA A 189 -18.22 -2.62 25.52
CA ALA A 189 -18.15 -2.65 26.98
C ALA A 189 -18.82 -1.43 27.65
N THR A 190 -18.66 -0.26 27.05
CA THR A 190 -19.11 1.03 27.62
C THR A 190 -20.47 1.50 27.07
N ARG A 191 -20.96 0.82 26.02
CA ARG A 191 -22.15 1.19 25.23
C ARG A 191 -22.07 2.60 24.61
N LYS A 192 -20.87 3.07 24.27
CA LYS A 192 -20.64 4.42 23.70
C LYS A 192 -19.97 4.39 22.30
N PRO A 193 -20.55 3.72 21.30
CA PRO A 193 -19.92 3.55 19.99
C PRO A 193 -19.53 4.87 19.30
N PHE A 194 -20.38 5.89 19.36
CA PHE A 194 -20.08 7.19 18.76
C PHE A 194 -18.78 7.80 19.33
N THR A 195 -18.58 7.73 20.65
CA THR A 195 -17.40 8.31 21.31
C THR A 195 -16.12 7.61 20.85
N PHE A 196 -16.12 6.29 20.80
CA PHE A 196 -14.94 5.49 20.46
C PHE A 196 -14.60 5.56 18.97
N TYR A 197 -15.59 5.50 18.07
CA TYR A 197 -15.33 5.65 16.64
C TYR A 197 -14.95 7.09 16.24
N LEU A 198 -15.44 8.10 16.97
CA LEU A 198 -14.97 9.48 16.78
C LEU A 198 -13.47 9.62 17.08
N VAL A 199 -12.97 8.94 18.12
CA VAL A 199 -11.54 8.92 18.47
C VAL A 199 -10.72 8.23 17.37
N VAL A 200 -11.20 7.10 16.85
CA VAL A 200 -10.57 6.42 15.71
C VAL A 200 -10.51 7.32 14.47
N ALA A 201 -11.60 8.03 14.17
CA ALA A 201 -11.65 8.98 13.06
C ALA A 201 -10.63 10.13 13.24
N ILE A 202 -10.52 10.67 14.45
CA ILE A 202 -9.52 11.70 14.79
C ILE A 202 -8.10 11.14 14.62
N ASN A 203 -7.82 9.91 15.08
CA ASN A 203 -6.51 9.28 14.92
C ASN A 203 -6.14 9.09 13.44
N TYR A 204 -7.06 8.56 12.62
CA TYR A 204 -6.84 8.48 11.17
C TYR A 204 -6.61 9.86 10.55
N LEU A 205 -7.36 10.88 10.98
CA LEU A 205 -7.20 12.24 10.47
C LEU A 205 -5.82 12.82 10.82
N ILE A 206 -5.34 12.61 12.05
CA ILE A 206 -4.00 13.03 12.48
C ILE A 206 -2.94 12.35 11.62
N ILE A 207 -3.00 11.02 11.49
CA ILE A 207 -2.03 10.23 10.71
C ILE A 207 -2.01 10.65 9.25
N THR A 208 -3.18 10.80 8.63
CA THR A 208 -3.30 11.20 7.23
C THR A 208 -2.85 12.65 7.02
N THR A 209 -3.15 13.56 7.94
CA THR A 209 -2.70 14.96 7.87
C THR A 209 -1.17 15.04 7.95
N VAL A 210 -0.54 14.34 8.90
CA VAL A 210 0.93 14.26 9.00
C VAL A 210 1.52 13.68 7.72
N SER A 211 0.93 12.60 7.20
CA SER A 211 1.36 11.99 5.94
C SER A 211 1.27 12.96 4.76
N ILE A 212 0.19 13.75 4.65
CA ILE A 212 0.02 14.76 3.59
C ILE A 212 1.11 15.83 3.68
N TYR A 213 1.43 16.34 4.87
CA TYR A 213 2.50 17.33 5.04
C TYR A 213 3.86 16.77 4.61
N LEU A 214 4.17 15.53 4.99
CA LEU A 214 5.41 14.85 4.58
C LEU A 214 5.47 14.64 3.07
N LEU A 215 4.36 14.19 2.46
CA LEU A 215 4.27 13.98 1.01
C LEU A 215 4.43 15.30 0.24
N LYS A 216 3.76 16.39 0.67
CA LYS A 216 3.92 17.73 0.07
C LYS A 216 5.35 18.23 0.15
N TYR A 217 6.03 17.99 1.27
CA TYR A 217 7.44 18.34 1.41
C TYR A 217 8.33 17.57 0.42
N LEU A 218 8.09 16.26 0.24
CA LEU A 218 8.78 15.45 -0.75
C LEU A 218 8.47 15.92 -2.18
N GLU A 219 7.21 16.13 -2.53
CA GLU A 219 6.79 16.66 -3.84
C GLU A 219 7.50 17.97 -4.18
N LYS A 220 7.57 18.92 -3.23
CA LYS A 220 8.27 20.19 -3.42
C LYS A 220 9.77 19.98 -3.68
N ARG A 221 10.41 19.05 -2.96
CA ARG A 221 11.83 18.73 -3.12
C ARG A 221 12.13 18.10 -4.48
N TYR A 222 11.25 17.25 -5.00
CA TYR A 222 11.43 16.59 -6.31
C TYR A 222 10.90 17.41 -7.50
N SER A 223 10.12 18.46 -7.25
CA SER A 223 9.63 19.38 -8.30
C SER A 223 10.51 20.61 -8.52
N VAL A 224 11.67 20.70 -7.85
CA VAL A 224 12.63 21.80 -8.04
C VAL A 224 13.13 21.82 -9.49
N GLY A 225 12.86 22.91 -10.23
CA GLY A 225 13.35 23.13 -11.59
C GLY A 225 12.31 23.11 -12.70
N VAL A 226 11.02 22.92 -12.38
CA VAL A 226 9.93 23.01 -13.36
C VAL A 226 8.85 23.93 -12.82
N ARG A 227 8.43 24.92 -13.63
CA ARG A 227 7.27 25.75 -13.32
C ARG A 227 6.05 24.84 -13.20
N GLU A 228 5.35 24.90 -12.07
CA GLU A 228 3.96 24.47 -12.03
C GLU A 228 3.23 25.26 -13.11
N ALA A 229 2.57 24.56 -14.04
CA ALA A 229 1.57 25.21 -14.87
C ALA A 229 0.47 25.62 -13.91
N SER A 230 0.42 26.92 -13.61
CA SER A 230 -0.68 27.53 -12.89
C SER A 230 -1.94 27.35 -13.75
N ASP A 231 -2.84 26.48 -13.30
CA ASP A 231 -4.24 26.44 -13.75
C ASP A 231 -4.98 27.70 -13.30
#